data_AF-A0A2A4J0I1-F1
#
_entry.id   AF-A0A2A4J0I1-F1
#
_cell.length_a   1.000
_cell.length_b   1.000
_cell.length_c   1.000
_cell.angle_alpha   90.00
_cell.angle_beta   90.00
_cell.angle_gamma   90.00
#
_symmetry.space_group_name_H-M   'P 1'
#
loop_
_entity.id
_entity.type
_entity.pdbx_description
1 polymer ?
#
loop_
_entity_poly.entity_id
_entity_poly.type
_entity_poly.pdbx_seq_one_letter_code
_entity_poly.pdbx_strand_id
1 'polypeptide(L)'
;SSSEPRVVCYYTNWSVYRPGTARFNPQNINPYLCTHLVYAFGGFTKDNTLKPFDKYQDIEKGGYAKFTGLKTYNKNLKTMLAIGGWNEGSTRFSPMVGSRERRKEFVRNAIKFLRQNRFDGLDLDWEYPAFRDGGKPKDRENYAKLVKELREEFDRESEKTGKPRLLLTMAVPAGIEYIQKGFDVKTLNHYVSSSEPRVVCYYTNWSVYRPGTARFNPQNINPYLCTHLVYAFGGFTKDNTLKPFDKYQDIEKGGYAKFTGLKTYNKNLKTMLAIGGWNEGSTRFSPMVGSRERRKEFVRNAIKFLRQNRFDGLDLDWEYPAFRDGGKPKDRENYAKLVKELREEFDRESEKTGKPRLLLTMAVPAGIEYIQKGFDVKTLNQYLDWMNLLSYDYHSAFEPAVNHHAPLYPLEEPNEYSVDNELNIDYTIKFYIESGADPSKLVLGIPTYGRSYTLFNPDAVDIGSPADGPGEQGDATREKGYLAYYE
;
A
#
# COMPACT_ATOMS: atom_id res chain seq x y z
N SER A 1 7.55 9.13 1.18
CA SER A 1 8.07 8.39 2.34
C SER A 1 9.48 7.94 1.99
N SER A 2 10.49 8.34 2.76
CA SER A 2 11.85 7.84 2.55
C SER A 2 11.91 6.36 2.90
N SER A 3 12.54 5.59 2.02
CA SER A 3 12.79 4.14 2.10
C SER A 3 13.94 3.78 3.05
N GLU A 4 14.24 4.64 4.03
CA GLU A 4 15.30 4.36 5.00
C GLU A 4 14.79 3.47 6.14
N PRO A 5 15.56 2.45 6.55
CA PRO A 5 15.20 1.60 7.67
C PRO A 5 15.07 2.42 8.95
N ARG A 6 13.98 2.21 9.70
CA ARG A 6 13.76 2.88 10.98
C ARG A 6 14.48 2.12 12.08
N VAL A 7 15.41 2.79 12.76
CA VAL A 7 16.02 2.34 14.02
C VAL A 7 15.38 3.09 15.18
N VAL A 8 14.79 2.36 16.12
CA VAL A 8 14.09 2.88 17.31
C VAL A 8 14.92 2.56 18.55
N CYS A 9 15.26 3.57 19.35
CA CYS A 9 16.06 3.40 20.56
C CYS A 9 15.36 4.00 21.78
N TYR A 10 15.26 3.22 22.84
CA TYR A 10 14.67 3.66 24.10
C TYR A 10 15.73 4.30 25.00
N TYR A 11 15.42 5.48 25.52
CA TYR A 11 16.16 6.14 26.57
C TYR A 11 15.40 5.96 27.89
N THR A 12 16.04 5.34 28.88
CA THR A 12 15.46 5.10 30.20
C THR A 12 15.75 6.27 31.13
N ASN A 13 14.72 6.99 31.58
CA ASN A 13 14.89 8.25 32.29
C ASN A 13 15.53 8.10 33.68
N TRP A 14 15.43 6.92 34.31
CA TRP A 14 16.13 6.63 35.55
C TRP A 14 17.64 6.38 35.37
N SER A 15 18.17 6.36 34.14
CA SER A 15 19.62 6.27 33.91
C SER A 15 20.40 7.46 34.49
N VAL A 16 19.73 8.58 34.74
CA VAL A 16 20.32 9.77 35.41
C VAL A 16 20.71 9.49 36.87
N TYR A 17 20.13 8.47 37.49
CA TYR A 17 20.38 8.10 38.88
C TYR A 17 21.50 7.06 39.03
N ARG A 18 22.02 6.52 37.92
CA ARG A 18 23.12 5.56 37.98
C ARG A 18 24.40 6.23 38.50
N PRO A 19 25.26 5.50 39.23
CA PRO A 19 26.51 6.05 39.75
C PRO A 19 27.59 6.17 38.68
N GLY A 20 28.53 7.10 38.88
CA GLY A 20 29.75 7.23 38.09
C GLY A 20 29.51 7.38 36.58
N THR A 21 30.29 6.65 35.79
CA THR A 21 30.23 6.65 34.32
C THR A 21 28.96 6.00 33.76
N ALA A 22 28.20 5.26 34.57
CA ALA A 22 26.93 4.69 34.17
C ALA A 22 25.78 5.72 34.17
N ARG A 23 25.99 6.92 34.74
CA ARG A 23 25.03 8.03 34.67
C ARG A 23 24.87 8.48 33.23
N PHE A 24 23.63 8.43 32.73
CA PHE A 24 23.36 8.74 31.33
C PHE A 24 22.21 9.74 31.21
N ASN A 25 22.50 10.94 30.70
CA ASN A 25 21.56 12.04 30.51
C ASN A 25 21.16 12.14 29.03
N PRO A 26 20.07 12.83 28.68
CA PRO A 26 19.68 13.00 27.28
C PRO A 26 20.77 13.57 26.38
N GLN A 27 21.62 14.47 26.90
CA GLN A 27 22.72 15.06 26.13
C GLN A 27 23.87 14.10 25.83
N ASN A 28 23.92 12.94 26.49
CA ASN A 28 24.91 11.91 26.20
C ASN A 28 24.50 11.04 24.99
N ILE A 29 23.28 11.19 24.49
CA ILE A 29 22.78 10.46 23.34
C ILE A 29 23.40 11.02 22.06
N ASN A 30 24.02 10.17 21.25
CA ASN A 30 24.38 10.52 19.88
C ASN A 30 23.11 10.46 18.98
N PRO A 31 22.62 11.60 18.47
CA PRO A 31 21.34 11.68 17.77
C PRO A 31 21.36 11.10 16.34
N TYR A 32 22.52 10.62 15.86
CA TYR A 32 22.67 10.03 14.54
C TYR A 32 22.62 8.49 14.53
N LEU A 33 22.63 7.85 15.71
CA LEU A 33 22.59 6.38 15.80
C LEU A 33 21.21 5.80 15.53
N CYS A 34 20.16 6.57 15.80
CA CYS A 34 18.78 6.11 15.73
C CYS A 34 17.94 7.12 14.97
N THR A 35 16.97 6.62 14.19
CA THR A 35 16.01 7.47 13.48
C THR A 35 14.89 7.97 14.39
N HIS A 36 14.57 7.18 15.43
CA HIS A 36 13.55 7.47 16.43
C HIS A 36 14.14 7.22 17.82
N LEU A 37 14.00 8.19 18.72
CA LEU A 37 14.32 8.05 20.14
C LEU A 37 13.04 8.06 20.95
N VAL A 38 12.89 7.13 21.88
CA VAL A 38 11.72 7.00 22.76
C VAL A 38 12.12 7.31 24.19
N TYR A 39 11.48 8.30 24.81
CA TYR A 39 11.69 8.64 26.22
C TYR A 39 10.82 7.74 27.10
N ALA A 40 11.45 6.81 27.81
CA ALA A 40 10.82 5.88 28.73
C ALA A 40 11.08 6.32 30.19
N PHE A 41 10.09 6.74 30.98
CA PHE A 41 8.65 6.79 30.68
C PHE A 41 8.02 8.11 31.15
N GLY A 42 6.85 8.42 30.61
CA GLY A 42 5.84 9.22 31.29
C GLY A 42 4.73 8.32 31.84
N GLY A 43 3.80 8.91 32.59
CA GLY A 43 2.62 8.20 33.11
C GLY A 43 1.34 8.99 32.85
N PHE A 44 0.24 8.53 33.42
CA PHE A 44 -1.01 9.29 33.43
C PHE A 44 -1.76 9.14 34.75
N THR A 45 -2.59 10.11 35.06
CA THR A 45 -3.39 10.17 36.28
C THR A 45 -4.71 9.40 36.14
N LYS A 46 -5.49 9.28 37.22
CA LYS A 46 -6.79 8.56 37.20
C LYS A 46 -7.85 9.26 36.33
N ASP A 47 -7.70 10.56 36.11
CA ASP A 47 -8.46 11.40 35.17
C ASP A 47 -7.87 11.38 33.74
N ASN A 48 -7.01 10.41 33.44
CA ASN A 48 -6.44 10.21 32.10
C ASN A 48 -5.61 11.42 31.60
N THR A 49 -5.00 12.19 32.52
CA THR A 49 -4.09 13.30 32.18
C THR A 49 -2.66 12.79 32.19
N LEU A 50 -1.91 12.98 31.09
CA LEU A 50 -0.50 12.62 31.02
C LEU A 50 0.32 13.45 32.01
N LYS A 51 1.31 12.81 32.63
CA LYS A 51 2.21 13.39 33.61
C LYS A 51 3.65 12.90 33.39
N PRO A 52 4.66 13.69 33.80
CA PRO A 52 6.01 13.17 33.92
C PRO A 52 6.06 12.02 34.93
N PHE A 53 6.99 11.10 34.74
CA PHE A 53 7.24 10.04 35.73
C PHE A 53 8.00 10.61 36.92
N ASP A 54 9.01 11.45 36.65
CA ASP A 54 9.75 12.20 37.64
C ASP A 54 9.70 13.69 37.30
N LYS A 55 8.80 14.44 37.95
CA LYS A 55 8.60 15.86 37.67
C LYS A 55 9.89 16.68 37.82
N TYR A 56 10.73 16.36 38.79
CA TYR A 56 11.96 17.11 39.03
C TYR A 56 12.95 16.89 37.88
N GLN A 57 13.16 15.66 37.44
CA GLN A 57 14.09 15.38 36.34
C GLN A 57 13.52 15.75 34.96
N ASP A 58 12.30 15.31 34.70
CA ASP A 58 11.68 15.39 33.37
C ASP A 58 11.37 16.85 33.00
N ILE A 59 10.89 17.64 33.99
CA ILE A 59 10.45 19.03 33.78
C ILE A 59 11.42 20.04 34.39
N GLU A 60 11.67 20.00 35.69
CA GLU A 60 12.40 21.09 36.39
C GLU A 60 13.89 21.14 36.01
N LYS A 61 14.52 19.97 35.80
CA LYS A 61 15.87 19.87 35.22
C LYS A 61 15.87 19.85 33.69
N GLY A 62 14.71 19.97 33.06
CA GLY A 62 14.55 20.05 31.61
C GLY A 62 14.86 18.76 30.87
N GLY A 63 14.66 17.58 31.47
CA GLY A 63 14.89 16.28 30.84
C GLY A 63 14.21 16.15 29.48
N TYR A 64 12.91 16.47 29.39
CA TYR A 64 12.15 16.47 28.13
C TYR A 64 12.67 17.51 27.13
N ALA A 65 12.96 18.73 27.60
CA ALA A 65 13.46 19.78 26.73
C ALA A 65 14.83 19.43 26.12
N LYS A 66 15.73 18.83 26.91
CA LYS A 66 17.04 18.36 26.46
C LYS A 66 16.91 17.20 25.47
N PHE A 67 16.02 16.25 25.75
CA PHE A 67 15.79 15.10 24.89
C PHE A 67 15.18 15.48 23.54
N THR A 68 14.09 16.23 23.55
CA THR A 68 13.44 16.73 22.31
C THR A 68 14.32 17.74 21.57
N GLY A 69 15.22 18.42 22.30
CA GLY A 69 16.24 19.30 21.75
C GLY A 69 17.29 18.60 20.90
N LEU A 70 17.48 17.28 20.99
CA LEU A 70 18.44 16.54 20.16
C LEU A 70 18.19 16.71 18.65
N LYS A 71 16.96 17.06 18.27
CA LYS A 71 16.55 17.37 16.90
C LYS A 71 17.26 18.59 16.29
N THR A 72 17.89 19.44 17.11
CA THR A 72 18.72 20.54 16.60
C THR A 72 19.98 20.04 15.92
N TYR A 73 20.50 18.89 16.34
CA TYR A 73 21.67 18.24 15.75
C TYR A 73 21.26 17.36 14.55
N ASN A 74 20.21 16.56 14.69
CA ASN A 74 19.66 15.74 13.62
C ASN A 74 18.22 16.15 13.31
N LYS A 75 18.00 16.94 12.25
CA LYS A 75 16.67 17.44 11.86
C LYS A 75 15.70 16.32 11.43
N ASN A 76 16.22 15.15 11.05
CA ASN A 76 15.42 14.00 10.64
C ASN A 76 14.99 13.13 11.83
N LEU A 77 15.63 13.31 12.99
CA LEU A 77 15.33 12.55 14.20
C LEU A 77 13.89 12.80 14.68
N LYS A 78 13.22 11.72 15.10
CA LYS A 78 11.93 11.77 15.77
C LYS A 78 12.07 11.41 17.24
N THR A 79 11.46 12.20 18.11
CA THR A 79 11.49 12.01 19.56
C THR A 79 10.08 11.67 20.05
N MET A 80 9.91 10.50 20.64
CA MET A 80 8.64 9.95 21.12
C MET A 80 8.61 9.93 22.65
N LEU A 81 7.43 9.98 23.25
CA LEU A 81 7.24 9.72 24.68
C LEU A 81 6.54 8.37 24.85
N ALA A 82 7.17 7.43 25.56
CA ALA A 82 6.52 6.20 25.98
C ALA A 82 5.70 6.44 27.24
N ILE A 83 4.45 6.02 27.22
CA ILE A 83 3.55 6.04 28.38
C ILE A 83 3.26 4.59 28.77
N GLY A 84 3.46 4.30 30.07
CA GLY A 84 3.18 2.99 30.64
C GLY A 84 4.45 2.31 31.17
N GLY A 85 4.79 1.18 30.56
CA GLY A 85 5.83 0.27 31.00
C GLY A 85 5.37 -0.64 32.13
N TRP A 86 6.28 -1.53 32.54
CA TRP A 86 6.04 -2.58 33.52
C TRP A 86 5.24 -2.13 34.76
N ASN A 87 5.43 -0.93 35.29
CA ASN A 87 4.80 -0.53 36.56
C ASN A 87 3.40 0.11 36.44
N GLU A 88 2.94 0.50 35.25
CA GLU A 88 1.61 1.12 35.08
C GLU A 88 0.55 0.08 34.64
N GLY A 89 0.92 -1.00 33.93
CA GLY A 89 0.14 -2.23 33.72
C GLY A 89 -1.38 -2.09 33.44
N SER A 90 -2.13 -3.18 33.63
CA SER A 90 -3.57 -3.17 33.34
C SER A 90 -4.42 -2.43 34.38
N THR A 91 -3.92 -2.24 35.62
CA THR A 91 -4.61 -1.46 36.66
C THR A 91 -4.90 -0.03 36.21
N ARG A 92 -4.07 0.53 35.32
CA ARG A 92 -4.20 1.90 34.82
C ARG A 92 -4.84 1.95 33.44
N PHE A 93 -4.37 1.12 32.54
CA PHE A 93 -4.83 1.14 31.16
C PHE A 93 -6.24 0.58 30.99
N SER A 94 -6.61 -0.53 31.67
CA SER A 94 -7.93 -1.15 31.49
C SER A 94 -9.08 -0.20 31.86
N PRO A 95 -9.05 0.54 32.99
CA PRO A 95 -10.04 1.57 33.27
C PRO A 95 -10.05 2.73 32.27
N MET A 96 -8.89 3.15 31.75
CA MET A 96 -8.80 4.24 30.77
C MET A 96 -9.46 3.85 29.44
N VAL A 97 -9.24 2.63 28.96
CA VAL A 97 -9.84 2.18 27.69
C VAL A 97 -11.30 1.71 27.82
N GLY A 98 -11.77 1.51 29.05
CA GLY A 98 -13.06 0.89 29.36
C GLY A 98 -14.32 1.62 28.86
N SER A 99 -14.23 2.89 28.48
CA SER A 99 -15.33 3.66 27.87
C SER A 99 -14.81 4.64 26.82
N ARG A 100 -15.69 5.05 25.90
CA ARG A 100 -15.34 6.01 24.83
C ARG A 100 -14.98 7.37 25.39
N GLU A 101 -15.67 7.80 26.43
CA GLU A 101 -15.50 9.10 27.08
C GLU A 101 -14.09 9.20 27.69
N ARG A 102 -13.66 8.16 28.41
CA ARG A 102 -12.32 8.09 29.01
C ARG A 102 -11.21 8.02 27.96
N ARG A 103 -11.40 7.25 26.88
CA ARG A 103 -10.44 7.24 25.77
C ARG A 103 -10.31 8.61 25.11
N LYS A 104 -11.43 9.28 24.81
CA LYS A 104 -11.41 10.65 24.26
C LYS A 104 -10.72 11.65 25.17
N GLU A 105 -10.92 11.54 26.48
CA GLU A 105 -10.22 12.36 27.47
C GLU A 105 -8.70 12.11 27.43
N PHE A 106 -8.28 10.84 27.45
CA PHE A 106 -6.88 10.46 27.29
C PHE A 106 -6.27 11.02 25.99
N VAL A 107 -6.94 10.83 24.84
CA VAL A 107 -6.46 11.31 23.54
C VAL A 107 -6.25 12.83 23.54
N ARG A 108 -7.23 13.59 24.04
CA ARG A 108 -7.13 15.06 24.12
C ARG A 108 -5.96 15.49 25.02
N ASN A 109 -5.82 14.84 26.18
CA ASN A 109 -4.75 15.15 27.13
C ASN A 109 -3.38 14.75 26.59
N ALA A 110 -3.29 13.64 25.85
CA ALA A 110 -2.06 13.19 25.21
C ALA A 110 -1.56 14.20 24.18
N ILE A 111 -2.43 14.64 23.26
CA ILE A 111 -2.10 15.67 22.27
C ILE A 111 -1.58 16.94 22.96
N LYS A 112 -2.30 17.44 23.96
CA LYS A 112 -1.91 18.64 24.71
C LYS A 112 -0.52 18.47 25.32
N PHE A 113 -0.27 17.37 26.02
CA PHE A 113 0.99 17.10 26.71
C PHE A 113 2.17 16.96 25.74
N LEU A 114 2.00 16.19 24.66
CA LEU A 114 3.04 15.96 23.67
C LEU A 114 3.44 17.26 22.97
N ARG A 115 2.46 18.08 22.57
CA ARG A 115 2.70 19.38 21.95
C ARG A 115 3.37 20.36 22.91
N GLN A 116 2.94 20.40 24.18
CA GLN A 116 3.56 21.24 25.21
C GLN A 116 5.04 20.89 25.42
N ASN A 117 5.38 19.60 25.37
CA ASN A 117 6.74 19.10 25.61
C ASN A 117 7.54 18.82 24.33
N ARG A 118 7.03 19.21 23.15
CA ARG A 118 7.71 19.13 21.83
C ARG A 118 8.09 17.72 21.37
N PHE A 119 7.35 16.71 21.83
CA PHE A 119 7.45 15.35 21.29
C PHE A 119 6.80 15.25 19.91
N ASP A 120 7.34 14.39 19.06
CA ASP A 120 6.82 14.11 17.71
C ASP A 120 5.78 12.99 17.71
N GLY A 121 5.59 12.29 18.83
CA GLY A 121 4.59 11.25 18.93
C GLY A 121 4.54 10.53 20.27
N LEU A 122 3.59 9.61 20.34
CA LEU A 122 3.27 8.78 21.50
C LEU A 122 3.67 7.33 21.23
N ASP A 123 4.30 6.71 22.22
CA ASP A 123 4.49 5.27 22.27
C ASP A 123 3.65 4.69 23.41
N LEU A 124 2.77 3.74 23.10
CA LEU A 124 1.93 3.06 24.08
C LEU A 124 2.62 1.78 24.55
N ASP A 125 3.09 1.78 25.79
CA ASP A 125 3.72 0.62 26.41
C ASP A 125 2.81 0.02 27.48
N TRP A 126 1.71 -0.61 27.04
CA TRP A 126 0.81 -1.33 27.94
C TRP A 126 1.28 -2.77 28.08
N GLU A 127 1.76 -3.13 29.27
CA GLU A 127 2.22 -4.49 29.61
C GLU A 127 1.24 -5.21 30.58
N TYR A 128 0.28 -6.02 30.14
CA TYR A 128 -0.16 -6.27 28.75
C TYR A 128 -1.70 -6.26 28.71
N PRO A 129 -2.37 -5.76 27.65
CA PRO A 129 -3.83 -5.80 27.57
C PRO A 129 -4.37 -7.21 27.78
N ALA A 130 -5.48 -7.34 28.50
CA ALA A 130 -6.11 -8.60 28.89
C ALA A 130 -5.31 -9.50 29.85
N PHE A 131 -4.08 -9.12 30.23
CA PHE A 131 -3.26 -9.83 31.20
C PHE A 131 -2.81 -8.92 32.33
N ARG A 132 -2.38 -9.56 33.44
CA ARG A 132 -1.74 -8.93 34.59
C ARG A 132 -2.65 -7.89 35.28
N ASP A 133 -2.49 -7.69 36.59
CA ASP A 133 -3.03 -6.53 37.32
C ASP A 133 -4.46 -6.07 36.90
N GLY A 134 -5.45 -6.98 36.91
CA GLY A 134 -6.85 -6.65 36.61
C GLY A 134 -7.22 -6.46 35.13
N GLY A 135 -6.38 -6.92 34.19
CA GLY A 135 -6.68 -6.97 32.77
C GLY A 135 -7.95 -7.76 32.44
N LYS A 136 -8.70 -7.29 31.44
CA LYS A 136 -10.00 -7.84 31.03
C LYS A 136 -9.93 -8.33 29.57
N PRO A 137 -10.64 -9.41 29.19
CA PRO A 137 -10.68 -9.84 27.79
C PRO A 137 -11.08 -8.74 26.80
N LYS A 138 -11.96 -7.81 27.22
CA LYS A 138 -12.41 -6.67 26.42
C LYS A 138 -11.32 -5.62 26.16
N ASP A 139 -10.21 -5.66 26.89
CA ASP A 139 -9.07 -4.77 26.68
C ASP A 139 -8.53 -4.89 25.26
N ARG A 140 -8.56 -6.09 24.66
CA ARG A 140 -8.14 -6.31 23.27
C ARG A 140 -8.87 -5.40 22.27
N GLU A 141 -10.20 -5.39 22.34
CA GLU A 141 -11.05 -4.58 21.46
C GLU A 141 -10.96 -3.09 21.84
N ASN A 142 -10.94 -2.79 23.13
CA ASN A 142 -10.88 -1.40 23.62
C ASN A 142 -9.54 -0.73 23.31
N TYR A 143 -8.44 -1.48 23.30
CA TYR A 143 -7.12 -0.99 22.92
C TYR A 143 -7.07 -0.65 21.42
N ALA A 144 -7.64 -1.50 20.56
CA ALA A 144 -7.78 -1.19 19.13
C ALA A 144 -8.61 0.08 18.89
N LYS A 145 -9.70 0.27 19.66
CA LYS A 145 -10.50 1.52 19.62
C LYS A 145 -9.68 2.74 20.05
N LEU A 146 -8.86 2.62 21.09
CA LEU A 146 -7.97 3.70 21.52
C LEU A 146 -6.97 4.07 20.41
N VAL A 147 -6.32 3.07 19.79
CA VAL A 147 -5.34 3.29 18.73
C VAL A 147 -5.97 3.98 17.52
N LYS A 148 -7.17 3.55 17.12
CA LYS A 148 -7.97 4.23 16.10
C LYS A 148 -8.24 5.68 16.46
N GLU A 149 -8.78 5.93 17.65
CA GLU A 149 -9.15 7.28 18.11
C GLU A 149 -7.93 8.20 18.23
N LEU A 150 -6.79 7.70 18.72
CA LEU A 150 -5.52 8.44 18.72
C LEU A 150 -5.09 8.79 17.31
N ARG A 151 -5.15 7.84 16.38
CA ARG A 151 -4.72 8.06 14.99
C ARG A 151 -5.57 9.13 14.32
N GLU A 152 -6.89 9.00 14.36
CA GLU A 152 -7.84 9.94 13.76
C GLU A 152 -7.71 11.35 14.34
N GLU A 153 -7.54 11.49 15.67
CA GLU A 153 -7.37 12.81 16.27
C GLU A 153 -5.98 13.41 16.02
N PHE A 154 -4.94 12.59 15.83
CA PHE A 154 -3.62 13.06 15.41
C PHE A 154 -3.66 13.60 13.98
N ASP A 155 -4.37 12.93 13.06
CA ASP A 155 -4.63 13.42 11.71
C ASP A 155 -5.42 14.74 11.78
N ARG A 156 -6.54 14.77 12.51
CA ARG A 156 -7.38 15.98 12.64
C ARG A 156 -6.66 17.17 13.27
N GLU A 157 -5.85 16.95 14.31
CA GLU A 157 -5.08 18.04 14.93
C GLU A 157 -3.99 18.58 13.98
N SER A 158 -3.37 17.70 13.19
CA SER A 158 -2.42 18.10 12.15
C SER A 158 -3.07 19.01 11.12
N GLU A 159 -4.23 18.60 10.58
CA GLU A 159 -5.01 19.39 9.62
C GLU A 159 -5.43 20.74 10.20
N LYS A 160 -5.95 20.73 11.42
CA LYS A 160 -6.46 21.95 12.08
C LYS A 160 -5.35 22.95 12.41
N THR A 161 -4.15 22.49 12.78
CA THR A 161 -3.08 23.35 13.28
C THR A 161 -1.97 23.62 12.26
N GLY A 162 -1.94 22.89 11.14
CA GLY A 162 -0.83 22.91 10.18
C GLY A 162 0.47 22.30 10.70
N LYS A 163 0.48 21.72 11.91
CA LYS A 163 1.67 21.06 12.48
C LYS A 163 1.83 19.66 11.90
N PRO A 164 3.06 19.11 11.83
CA PRO A 164 3.27 17.71 11.46
C PRO A 164 2.47 16.77 12.36
N ARG A 165 1.81 15.79 11.75
CA ARG A 165 1.05 14.75 12.45
C ARG A 165 1.91 14.04 13.49
N LEU A 166 1.36 13.88 14.69
CA LEU A 166 1.98 13.09 15.74
C LEU A 166 2.10 11.63 15.31
N LEU A 167 3.24 11.01 15.60
CA LEU A 167 3.48 9.60 15.39
C LEU A 167 2.81 8.78 16.50
N LEU A 168 2.41 7.56 16.19
CA LEU A 168 1.85 6.60 17.14
C LEU A 168 2.57 5.27 16.96
N THR A 169 3.16 4.78 18.03
CA THR A 169 3.78 3.45 18.12
C THR A 169 3.25 2.72 19.35
N MET A 170 3.49 1.42 19.42
CA MET A 170 3.19 0.62 20.60
C MET A 170 4.29 -0.42 20.81
N ALA A 171 4.66 -0.64 22.06
CA ALA A 171 5.45 -1.78 22.44
C ALA A 171 4.55 -3.02 22.51
N VAL A 172 4.97 -4.11 21.86
CA VAL A 172 4.21 -5.37 21.78
C VAL A 172 5.11 -6.50 22.30
N PRO A 173 4.59 -7.42 23.14
CA PRO A 173 5.38 -8.53 23.66
C PRO A 173 5.83 -9.49 22.56
N ALA A 174 6.91 -10.23 22.82
CA ALA A 174 7.36 -11.32 21.95
C ALA A 174 6.53 -12.62 22.14
N GLY A 175 5.86 -12.79 23.28
CA GLY A 175 5.09 -14.00 23.57
C GLY A 175 3.78 -14.05 22.78
N ILE A 176 3.63 -15.04 21.91
CA ILE A 176 2.48 -15.21 21.01
C ILE A 176 1.14 -15.22 21.77
N GLU A 177 1.09 -15.85 22.95
CA GLU A 177 -0.12 -15.89 23.76
C GLU A 177 -0.59 -14.48 24.17
N TYR A 178 0.35 -13.61 24.56
CA TYR A 178 0.06 -12.23 24.90
C TYR A 178 -0.45 -11.43 23.70
N ILE A 179 0.16 -11.65 22.54
CA ILE A 179 -0.25 -11.01 21.28
C ILE A 179 -1.69 -11.42 20.93
N GLN A 180 -1.98 -12.73 20.87
CA GLN A 180 -3.28 -13.25 20.43
C GLN A 180 -4.45 -12.82 21.34
N LYS A 181 -4.23 -12.80 22.67
CA LYS A 181 -5.27 -12.44 23.64
C LYS A 181 -5.37 -10.93 23.86
N GLY A 182 -4.27 -10.19 23.79
CA GLY A 182 -4.23 -8.77 24.13
C GLY A 182 -4.34 -7.81 22.94
N PHE A 183 -3.98 -8.23 21.73
CA PHE A 183 -3.84 -7.33 20.58
C PHE A 183 -4.70 -7.79 19.41
N ASP A 184 -5.63 -6.95 18.95
CA ASP A 184 -6.33 -7.17 17.69
C ASP A 184 -5.42 -6.76 16.52
N VAL A 185 -4.45 -7.63 16.19
CA VAL A 185 -3.40 -7.36 15.18
C VAL A 185 -3.98 -6.93 13.83
N LYS A 186 -5.10 -7.51 13.40
CA LYS A 186 -5.76 -7.16 12.13
C LYS A 186 -6.21 -5.69 12.14
N THR A 187 -6.93 -5.29 13.19
CA THR A 187 -7.41 -3.92 13.34
C THR A 187 -6.26 -2.94 13.58
N LEU A 188 -5.28 -3.31 14.41
CA LEU A 188 -4.12 -2.47 14.71
C LEU A 188 -3.26 -2.22 13.45
N ASN A 189 -3.02 -3.22 12.61
CA ASN A 189 -2.26 -3.07 11.37
C ASN A 189 -2.89 -2.05 10.41
N HIS A 190 -4.22 -1.96 10.38
CA HIS A 190 -4.92 -0.96 9.56
C HIS A 190 -4.61 0.47 9.99
N TYR A 191 -4.47 0.74 11.30
CA TYR A 191 -4.28 2.10 11.83
C TYR A 191 -2.82 2.50 12.06
N VAL A 192 -1.92 1.51 12.17
CA VAL A 192 -0.47 1.71 12.38
C VAL A 192 0.29 1.75 11.05
N SER A 193 -0.27 1.21 9.96
CA SER A 193 0.31 1.34 8.63
C SER A 193 0.35 2.81 8.18
N SER A 194 1.54 3.29 7.79
CA SER A 194 1.79 4.70 7.48
C SER A 194 1.33 5.16 6.10
N SER A 195 0.62 4.33 5.34
CA SER A 195 0.05 4.71 4.04
C SER A 195 -1.46 4.58 4.10
N GLU A 196 -2.17 5.67 3.78
CA GLU A 196 -3.57 5.56 3.36
C GLU A 196 -3.69 4.48 2.28
N PRO A 197 -4.72 3.63 2.34
CA PRO A 197 -4.91 2.59 1.34
C PRO A 197 -5.03 3.23 -0.05
N ARG A 198 -4.29 2.67 -1.02
CA ARG A 198 -4.36 3.13 -2.40
C ARG A 198 -5.58 2.49 -3.06
N VAL A 199 -6.37 3.30 -3.77
CA VAL A 199 -7.43 2.83 -4.65
C VAL A 199 -7.00 3.18 -6.07
N VAL A 200 -6.60 2.16 -6.82
CA VAL A 200 -6.08 2.26 -8.19
C VAL A 200 -7.18 1.84 -9.15
N CYS A 201 -7.59 2.75 -10.04
CA CYS A 201 -8.69 2.50 -10.96
C CYS A 201 -8.20 2.61 -12.41
N TYR A 202 -8.42 1.55 -13.18
CA TYR A 202 -8.13 1.54 -14.62
C TYR A 202 -9.30 2.15 -15.40
N TYR A 203 -8.98 3.08 -16.30
CA TYR A 203 -9.89 3.64 -17.29
C TYR A 203 -9.52 3.13 -18.67
N THR A 204 -10.44 2.46 -19.33
CA THR A 204 -10.23 1.91 -20.67
C THR A 204 -10.64 2.92 -21.74
N ASN A 205 -9.69 3.34 -22.58
CA ASN A 205 -9.91 4.40 -23.57
C ASN A 205 -10.91 4.02 -24.66
N TRP A 206 -11.12 2.73 -24.89
CA TRP A 206 -12.14 2.22 -25.82
C TRP A 206 -13.56 2.26 -25.27
N SER A 207 -13.77 2.50 -23.97
CA SER A 207 -15.13 2.63 -23.40
C SER A 207 -15.93 3.80 -23.98
N VAL A 208 -15.26 4.76 -24.63
CA VAL A 208 -15.92 5.85 -25.36
C VAL A 208 -16.74 5.37 -26.57
N TYR A 209 -16.42 4.17 -27.08
CA TYR A 209 -17.10 3.57 -28.23
C TYR A 209 -18.27 2.68 -27.85
N ARG A 210 -18.50 2.42 -26.56
CA ARG A 210 -19.65 1.66 -26.10
C ARG A 210 -20.97 2.36 -26.49
N PRO A 211 -22.04 1.59 -26.78
CA PRO A 211 -23.32 2.16 -27.16
C PRO A 211 -24.07 2.75 -25.96
N GLY A 212 -25.05 3.62 -26.25
CA GLY A 212 -26.02 4.12 -25.26
C GLY A 212 -25.39 4.73 -24.02
N THR A 213 -25.92 4.35 -22.86
CA THR A 213 -25.51 4.82 -21.53
C THR A 213 -24.17 4.23 -21.06
N ALA A 214 -23.67 3.18 -21.72
CA ALA A 214 -22.39 2.56 -21.41
C ALA A 214 -21.17 3.31 -22.00
N ARG A 215 -21.42 4.30 -22.88
CA ARG A 215 -20.38 5.22 -23.36
C ARG A 215 -19.72 5.92 -22.17
N PHE A 216 -18.43 5.71 -21.99
CA PHE A 216 -17.70 6.26 -20.86
C PHE A 216 -16.39 6.92 -21.31
N ASN A 217 -16.21 8.18 -20.92
CA ASN A 217 -15.03 8.99 -21.23
C ASN A 217 -14.45 9.63 -19.94
N PRO A 218 -13.29 10.32 -19.98
CA PRO A 218 -12.67 10.82 -18.75
C PRO A 218 -13.55 11.80 -17.96
N GLN A 219 -14.48 12.52 -18.59
CA GLN A 219 -15.41 13.42 -17.89
C GLN A 219 -16.44 12.68 -17.03
N ASN A 220 -16.68 11.39 -17.29
CA ASN A 220 -17.59 10.59 -16.48
C ASN A 220 -16.94 10.11 -15.17
N ILE A 221 -15.62 10.24 -15.02
CA ILE A 221 -14.89 9.80 -13.83
C ILE A 221 -15.11 10.79 -12.69
N ASN A 222 -15.59 10.29 -11.55
CA ASN A 222 -15.53 11.04 -10.30
C ASN A 222 -14.10 10.94 -9.72
N PRO A 223 -13.34 12.05 -9.68
CA PRO A 223 -11.91 12.03 -9.33
C PRO A 223 -11.63 11.86 -7.83
N TYR A 224 -12.67 11.75 -6.99
CA TYR A 224 -12.54 11.56 -5.55
C TYR A 224 -12.72 10.10 -5.10
N LEU A 225 -13.11 9.19 -6.00
CA LEU A 225 -13.30 7.77 -5.67
C LEU A 225 -11.98 6.97 -5.67
N CYS A 226 -10.99 7.43 -6.42
CA CYS A 226 -9.71 6.75 -6.59
C CYS A 226 -8.57 7.67 -6.19
N THR A 227 -7.51 7.11 -5.61
CA THR A 227 -6.28 7.88 -5.34
C THR A 227 -5.37 7.92 -6.56
N HIS A 228 -5.43 6.87 -7.39
CA HIS A 228 -4.67 6.75 -8.63
C HIS A 228 -5.60 6.30 -9.76
N LEU A 229 -5.52 6.98 -10.91
CA LEU A 229 -6.17 6.54 -12.15
C LEU A 229 -5.11 6.07 -13.13
N VAL A 230 -5.36 4.97 -13.83
CA VAL A 230 -4.48 4.42 -14.88
C VAL A 230 -5.20 4.47 -16.22
N TYR A 231 -4.64 5.17 -17.20
CA TYR A 231 -5.18 5.23 -18.56
C TYR A 231 -4.71 4.01 -19.35
N ALA A 232 -5.65 3.13 -19.71
CA ALA A 232 -5.43 1.92 -20.48
C ALA A 232 -5.93 2.16 -21.92
N PHE A 233 -5.07 2.15 -22.95
CA PHE A 233 -3.62 1.98 -22.93
C PHE A 233 -2.94 2.98 -23.87
N GLY A 234 -1.66 3.20 -23.66
CA GLY A 234 -0.74 3.61 -24.71
C GLY A 234 0.02 2.40 -25.26
N GLY A 235 0.79 2.60 -26.33
CA GLY A 235 1.65 1.57 -26.91
C GLY A 235 3.07 2.08 -27.13
N PHE A 236 3.88 1.31 -27.85
CA PHE A 236 5.19 1.76 -28.29
C PHE A 236 5.54 1.30 -29.71
N THR A 237 6.41 2.08 -30.36
CA THR A 237 6.89 1.81 -31.72
C THR A 237 8.05 0.81 -31.73
N LYS A 238 8.45 0.35 -32.92
CA LYS A 238 9.64 -0.49 -33.12
C LYS A 238 10.96 0.20 -32.71
N ASP A 239 10.94 1.53 -32.67
CA ASP A 239 12.04 2.40 -32.24
C ASP A 239 11.93 2.75 -30.74
N ASN A 240 11.28 1.89 -29.96
CA ASN A 240 11.17 2.00 -28.50
C ASN A 240 10.60 3.35 -28.03
N THR A 241 9.68 3.95 -28.80
CA THR A 241 9.06 5.25 -28.47
C THR A 241 7.60 5.05 -28.09
N LEU A 242 7.18 5.60 -26.94
CA LEU A 242 5.78 5.56 -26.53
C LEU A 242 4.90 6.33 -27.54
N LYS A 243 3.71 5.80 -27.78
CA LYS A 243 2.70 6.35 -28.69
C LYS A 243 1.30 6.23 -28.08
N PRO A 244 0.33 7.07 -28.48
CA PRO A 244 -1.08 6.78 -28.23
C PRO A 244 -1.46 5.46 -28.89
N PHE A 245 -2.33 4.69 -28.23
CA PHE A 245 -2.86 3.45 -28.80
C PHE A 245 -3.97 3.80 -29.81
N ASP A 246 -4.88 4.70 -29.43
CA ASP A 246 -5.88 5.29 -30.30
C ASP A 246 -5.59 6.79 -30.46
N LYS A 247 -4.83 7.16 -31.48
CA LYS A 247 -4.44 8.56 -31.73
C LYS A 247 -5.64 9.51 -31.83
N TYR A 248 -6.76 9.04 -32.39
CA TYR A 248 -7.95 9.86 -32.56
C TYR A 248 -8.57 10.22 -31.21
N GLN A 249 -8.74 9.25 -30.30
CA GLN A 249 -9.30 9.52 -28.97
C GLN A 249 -8.29 10.17 -28.03
N ASP A 250 -7.09 9.60 -27.96
CA ASP A 250 -6.08 9.96 -26.97
C ASP A 250 -5.57 11.39 -27.18
N ILE A 251 -5.38 11.79 -28.46
CA ILE A 251 -4.80 13.08 -28.84
C ILE A 251 -5.83 14.00 -29.48
N GLU A 252 -6.46 13.61 -30.60
CA GLU A 252 -7.28 14.53 -31.41
C GLU A 252 -8.57 14.95 -30.68
N LYS A 253 -9.19 14.04 -29.92
CA LYS A 253 -10.31 14.33 -29.01
C LYS A 253 -9.86 14.75 -27.61
N GLY A 254 -8.55 14.81 -27.37
CA GLY A 254 -7.95 15.26 -26.12
C GLY A 254 -8.13 14.30 -24.95
N GLY A 255 -8.26 12.99 -25.18
CA GLY A 255 -8.45 11.97 -24.13
C GLY A 255 -7.42 12.08 -23.00
N TYR A 256 -6.13 12.14 -23.33
CA TYR A 256 -5.06 12.31 -22.34
C TYR A 256 -5.15 13.63 -21.57
N ALA A 257 -5.43 14.73 -22.27
CA ALA A 257 -5.54 16.05 -21.65
C ALA A 257 -6.72 16.12 -20.68
N LYS A 258 -7.86 15.52 -21.06
CA LYS A 258 -9.07 15.45 -20.23
C LYS A 258 -8.85 14.57 -19.00
N PHE A 259 -8.21 13.41 -19.19
CA PHE A 259 -7.90 12.47 -18.10
C PHE A 259 -6.92 13.05 -17.09
N THR A 260 -5.77 13.55 -17.53
CA THR A 260 -4.79 14.18 -16.64
C THR A 260 -5.32 15.49 -16.04
N GLY A 261 -6.27 16.14 -16.72
CA GLY A 261 -7.02 17.31 -16.26
C GLY A 261 -7.92 17.05 -15.04
N LEU A 262 -8.27 15.79 -14.72
CA LEU A 262 -9.04 15.45 -13.52
C LEU A 262 -8.37 15.90 -12.22
N LYS A 263 -7.04 16.04 -12.23
CA LYS A 263 -6.24 16.61 -11.13
C LYS A 263 -6.56 18.08 -10.82
N THR A 264 -7.31 18.76 -11.69
CA THR A 264 -7.81 20.11 -11.40
C THR A 264 -8.87 20.11 -10.31
N TYR A 265 -9.69 19.06 -10.25
CA TYR A 265 -10.73 18.84 -9.23
C TYR A 265 -10.15 18.23 -7.96
N ASN A 266 -9.35 17.17 -8.08
CA ASN A 266 -8.67 16.52 -6.95
C ASN A 266 -7.15 16.71 -7.06
N LYS A 267 -6.57 17.63 -6.28
CA LYS A 267 -5.13 17.92 -6.31
C LYS A 267 -4.25 16.78 -5.80
N ASN A 268 -4.82 15.85 -5.04
CA ASN A 268 -4.12 14.68 -4.51
C ASN A 268 -4.11 13.49 -5.48
N LEU A 269 -5.00 13.51 -6.49
CA LEU A 269 -5.11 12.45 -7.49
C LEU A 269 -3.82 12.30 -8.31
N LYS A 270 -3.44 11.06 -8.58
CA LYS A 270 -2.37 10.70 -9.53
C LYS A 270 -2.97 10.07 -10.77
N THR A 271 -2.41 10.43 -11.93
CA THR A 271 -2.84 9.94 -13.24
C THR A 271 -1.67 9.27 -13.93
N MET A 272 -1.82 7.99 -14.25
CA MET A 272 -0.79 7.12 -14.82
C MET A 272 -1.16 6.75 -16.25
N LEU A 273 -0.18 6.38 -17.06
CA LEU A 273 -0.39 5.75 -18.37
C LEU A 273 0.06 4.29 -18.30
N ALA A 274 -0.81 3.35 -18.64
CA ALA A 274 -0.42 1.96 -18.84
C ALA A 274 0.06 1.75 -20.27
N ILE A 275 1.17 1.01 -20.44
CA ILE A 275 1.68 0.59 -21.74
C ILE A 275 1.64 -0.94 -21.83
N GLY A 276 0.95 -1.45 -22.85
CA GLY A 276 0.75 -2.88 -23.03
C GLY A 276 -0.72 -3.25 -23.06
N GLY A 277 -1.10 -4.21 -22.21
CA GLY A 277 -2.39 -4.85 -22.21
C GLY A 277 -2.48 -5.96 -23.27
N TRP A 278 -3.45 -6.85 -23.09
CA TRP A 278 -3.68 -8.03 -23.92
C TRP A 278 -3.56 -7.79 -25.45
N ASN A 279 -4.18 -6.71 -25.94
CA ASN A 279 -4.30 -6.38 -27.37
C ASN A 279 -3.09 -5.68 -27.99
N GLU A 280 -2.16 -5.11 -27.19
CA GLU A 280 -0.90 -4.58 -27.73
C GLU A 280 0.01 -5.71 -28.26
N GLY A 281 -0.20 -6.92 -27.74
CA GLY A 281 0.55 -8.12 -28.05
C GLY A 281 1.92 -8.18 -27.35
N SER A 282 2.58 -9.34 -27.40
CA SER A 282 3.83 -9.59 -26.65
C SER A 282 5.10 -9.38 -27.49
N THR A 283 5.01 -9.54 -28.81
CA THR A 283 6.19 -9.70 -29.71
C THR A 283 7.18 -8.53 -29.71
N ARG A 284 6.74 -7.30 -29.39
CA ARG A 284 7.60 -6.11 -29.35
C ARG A 284 8.36 -5.93 -28.04
N PHE A 285 7.90 -6.54 -26.95
CA PHE A 285 8.48 -6.34 -25.63
C PHE A 285 9.82 -7.06 -25.47
N SER A 286 9.91 -8.35 -25.83
CA SER A 286 11.14 -9.14 -25.65
C SER A 286 12.36 -8.50 -26.35
N PRO A 287 12.29 -8.05 -27.62
CA PRO A 287 13.41 -7.34 -28.25
C PRO A 287 13.78 -6.02 -27.56
N MET A 288 12.79 -5.28 -27.03
CA MET A 288 13.02 -4.01 -26.34
C MET A 288 13.76 -4.24 -25.00
N VAL A 289 13.32 -5.22 -24.19
CA VAL A 289 13.98 -5.53 -22.92
C VAL A 289 15.34 -6.23 -23.11
N GLY A 290 15.53 -6.93 -24.23
CA GLY A 290 16.70 -7.77 -24.50
C GLY A 290 18.03 -7.02 -24.69
N SER A 291 18.02 -5.71 -25.00
CA SER A 291 19.23 -4.89 -25.20
C SER A 291 19.25 -3.70 -24.26
N ARG A 292 20.43 -3.42 -23.68
CA ARG A 292 20.63 -2.27 -22.80
C ARG A 292 20.40 -0.95 -23.53
N GLU A 293 20.81 -0.87 -24.79
CA GLU A 293 20.68 0.29 -25.65
C GLU A 293 19.20 0.58 -25.91
N ARG A 294 18.43 -0.46 -26.26
CA ARG A 294 16.97 -0.37 -26.49
C ARG A 294 16.21 0.01 -25.22
N ARG A 295 16.55 -0.58 -24.07
CA ARG A 295 15.96 -0.20 -22.78
C ARG A 295 16.24 1.26 -22.43
N LYS A 296 17.48 1.73 -22.58
CA LYS A 296 17.83 3.15 -22.36
C LYS A 296 17.05 4.09 -23.27
N GLU A 297 16.89 3.72 -24.54
CA GLU A 297 16.09 4.49 -25.48
C GLU A 297 14.61 4.53 -25.05
N PHE A 298 14.03 3.39 -24.69
CA PHE A 298 12.67 3.28 -24.16
C PHE A 298 12.49 4.18 -22.93
N VAL A 299 13.38 4.08 -21.95
CA VAL A 299 13.33 4.86 -20.70
C VAL A 299 13.33 6.36 -21.00
N ARG A 300 14.26 6.83 -21.83
CA ARG A 300 14.36 8.25 -22.22
C ARG A 300 13.08 8.73 -22.92
N ASN A 301 12.57 7.92 -23.85
CA ASN A 301 11.38 8.26 -24.62
C ASN A 301 10.11 8.22 -23.75
N ALA A 302 10.03 7.31 -22.78
CA ALA A 302 8.94 7.22 -21.81
C ALA A 302 8.85 8.48 -20.96
N ILE A 303 9.96 8.93 -20.37
CA ILE A 303 10.00 10.18 -19.59
C ILE A 303 9.49 11.36 -20.43
N LYS A 304 10.01 11.51 -21.66
CA LYS A 304 9.59 12.57 -22.57
C LYS A 304 8.08 12.52 -22.82
N PHE A 305 7.54 11.36 -23.18
CA PHE A 305 6.12 11.20 -23.51
C PHE A 305 5.21 11.45 -22.31
N LEU A 306 5.54 10.92 -21.14
CA LEU A 306 4.76 11.08 -19.91
C LEU A 306 4.70 12.54 -19.47
N ARG A 307 5.85 13.24 -19.49
CA ARG A 307 5.93 14.66 -19.14
C ARG A 307 5.18 15.53 -20.14
N GLN A 308 5.29 15.24 -21.44
CA GLN A 308 4.56 15.97 -22.50
C GLN A 308 3.04 15.86 -22.31
N ASN A 309 2.55 14.68 -21.93
CA ASN A 309 1.13 14.43 -21.73
C ASN A 309 0.65 14.60 -20.28
N ARG A 310 1.51 15.13 -19.39
CA ARG A 310 1.21 15.47 -17.99
C ARG A 310 0.79 14.30 -17.09
N PHE A 311 1.24 13.09 -17.41
CA PHE A 311 1.10 11.93 -16.53
C PHE A 311 2.07 12.00 -15.34
N ASP A 312 1.66 11.43 -14.21
CA ASP A 312 2.43 11.34 -12.97
C ASP A 312 3.21 10.03 -12.86
N GLY A 313 3.08 9.12 -13.82
CA GLY A 313 3.84 7.89 -13.86
C GLY A 313 3.44 6.91 -14.96
N LEU A 314 4.14 5.77 -14.96
CA LEU A 314 4.03 4.69 -15.93
C LEU A 314 3.58 3.40 -15.22
N ASP A 315 2.60 2.73 -15.82
CA ASP A 315 2.23 1.36 -15.47
C ASP A 315 2.65 0.43 -16.63
N LEU A 316 3.38 -0.64 -16.30
CA LEU A 316 3.84 -1.60 -17.29
C LEU A 316 2.92 -2.82 -17.29
N ASP A 317 2.34 -3.14 -18.44
CA ASP A 317 1.37 -4.22 -18.59
C ASP A 317 1.74 -5.16 -19.74
N TRP A 318 2.88 -5.84 -19.59
CA TRP A 318 3.32 -6.84 -20.57
C TRP A 318 2.71 -8.19 -20.25
N GLU A 319 1.73 -8.60 -21.07
CA GLU A 319 1.06 -9.89 -20.98
C GLU A 319 1.54 -10.87 -22.09
N TYR A 320 2.34 -11.90 -21.81
CA TYR A 320 3.20 -12.08 -20.64
C TYR A 320 4.63 -12.43 -21.07
N PRO A 321 5.66 -11.92 -20.36
CA PRO A 321 7.06 -12.28 -20.61
C PRO A 321 7.27 -13.80 -20.54
N ALA A 322 8.14 -14.32 -21.41
CA ALA A 322 8.47 -15.75 -21.52
C ALA A 322 7.33 -16.72 -21.93
N PHE A 323 6.07 -16.26 -22.08
CA PHE A 323 4.93 -17.12 -22.41
C PHE A 323 4.27 -16.81 -23.76
N ARG A 324 3.89 -15.55 -23.99
CA ARG A 324 3.20 -15.16 -25.22
C ARG A 324 4.18 -14.91 -26.37
N ASP A 325 3.65 -14.87 -27.58
CA ASP A 325 4.42 -14.78 -28.83
C ASP A 325 5.62 -13.83 -28.77
N GLY A 326 6.77 -14.35 -29.19
CA GLY A 326 8.05 -13.64 -29.17
C GLY A 326 8.75 -13.59 -27.81
N GLY A 327 8.13 -14.11 -26.75
CA GLY A 327 8.72 -14.23 -25.43
C GLY A 327 9.91 -15.21 -25.37
N LYS A 328 10.83 -14.95 -24.45
CA LYS A 328 12.04 -15.75 -24.18
C LYS A 328 12.22 -15.95 -22.68
N PRO A 329 12.82 -17.06 -22.21
CA PRO A 329 13.08 -17.27 -20.78
C PRO A 329 13.87 -16.13 -20.12
N LYS A 330 14.78 -15.49 -20.87
CA LYS A 330 15.59 -14.35 -20.39
C LYS A 330 14.78 -13.08 -20.15
N ASP A 331 13.53 -13.03 -20.61
CA ASP A 331 12.66 -11.88 -20.42
C ASP A 331 12.43 -11.60 -18.94
N ARG A 332 12.42 -12.62 -18.08
CA ARG A 332 12.31 -12.47 -16.62
C ARG A 332 13.32 -11.50 -16.05
N GLU A 333 14.61 -11.73 -16.31
CA GLU A 333 15.66 -10.84 -15.79
C GLU A 333 15.77 -9.55 -16.60
N ASN A 334 15.48 -9.59 -17.90
CA ASN A 334 15.57 -8.41 -18.76
C ASN A 334 14.47 -7.39 -18.46
N TYR A 335 13.27 -7.85 -18.11
CA TYR A 335 12.17 -6.99 -17.69
C TYR A 335 12.48 -6.34 -16.34
N ALA A 336 13.03 -7.09 -15.39
CA ALA A 336 13.51 -6.52 -14.13
C ALA A 336 14.63 -5.47 -14.32
N LYS A 337 15.55 -5.67 -15.28
CA LYS A 337 16.54 -4.64 -15.66
C LYS A 337 15.88 -3.38 -16.21
N LEU A 338 14.85 -3.51 -17.04
CA LEU A 338 14.10 -2.34 -17.53
C LEU A 338 13.49 -1.56 -16.37
N VAL A 339 12.83 -2.24 -15.43
CA VAL A 339 12.19 -1.60 -14.28
C VAL A 339 13.21 -0.87 -13.41
N LYS A 340 14.37 -1.50 -13.16
CA LYS A 340 15.49 -0.84 -12.48
C LYS A 340 15.94 0.42 -13.21
N GLU A 341 16.20 0.33 -14.51
CA GLU A 341 16.67 1.45 -15.34
C GLU A 341 15.62 2.58 -15.41
N LEU A 342 14.33 2.26 -15.53
CA LEU A 342 13.23 3.23 -15.43
C LEU A 342 13.24 3.94 -14.08
N ARG A 343 13.39 3.19 -12.99
CA ARG A 343 13.35 3.75 -11.64
C ARG A 343 14.49 4.74 -11.42
N GLU A 344 15.72 4.32 -11.72
CA GLU A 344 16.93 5.14 -11.59
C GLU A 344 16.85 6.42 -12.43
N GLU A 345 16.36 6.35 -13.67
CA GLU A 345 16.22 7.56 -14.51
C GLU A 345 15.06 8.46 -14.05
N PHE A 346 13.97 7.90 -13.50
CA PHE A 346 12.89 8.69 -12.90
C PHE A 346 13.37 9.45 -11.66
N ASP A 347 14.27 8.86 -10.85
CA ASP A 347 14.90 9.54 -9.71
C ASP A 347 15.80 10.67 -10.20
N ARG A 348 16.69 10.37 -11.15
CA ARG A 348 17.62 11.33 -11.71
C ARG A 348 16.91 12.51 -12.37
N GLU A 349 15.84 12.28 -13.13
CA GLU A 349 15.07 13.36 -13.75
C GLU A 349 14.36 14.23 -12.71
N SER A 350 13.86 13.62 -11.63
CA SER A 350 13.24 14.35 -10.52
C SER A 350 14.24 15.26 -9.83
N GLU A 351 15.42 14.74 -9.47
CA GLU A 351 16.51 15.51 -8.86
C GLU A 351 16.99 16.65 -9.77
N LYS A 352 17.17 16.35 -11.07
CA LYS A 352 17.67 17.33 -12.04
C LYS A 352 16.69 18.46 -12.33
N THR A 353 15.39 18.17 -12.35
CA THR A 353 14.36 19.14 -12.79
C THR A 353 13.58 19.76 -11.64
N GLY A 354 13.68 19.22 -10.42
CA GLY A 354 12.85 19.58 -9.28
C GLY A 354 11.38 19.14 -9.39
N LYS A 355 11.00 18.44 -10.47
CA LYS A 355 9.64 17.92 -10.64
C LYS A 355 9.42 16.70 -9.74
N PRO A 356 8.18 16.43 -9.29
CA PRO A 356 7.86 15.19 -8.62
C PRO A 356 8.23 14.00 -9.50
N ARG A 357 8.94 13.04 -8.89
CA ARG A 357 9.32 11.77 -9.48
C ARG A 357 8.12 11.06 -10.08
N LEU A 358 8.29 10.53 -11.29
CA LEU A 358 7.29 9.69 -11.92
C LEU A 358 7.13 8.40 -11.10
N LEU A 359 5.88 8.00 -10.89
CA LEU A 359 5.55 6.71 -10.30
C LEU A 359 5.81 5.59 -11.32
N LEU A 360 6.20 4.41 -10.83
CA LEU A 360 6.43 3.23 -11.66
C LEU A 360 5.72 2.02 -11.06
N THR A 361 4.73 1.50 -11.78
CA THR A 361 3.89 0.37 -11.36
C THR A 361 3.87 -0.70 -12.44
N MET A 362 3.35 -1.87 -12.10
CA MET A 362 3.24 -2.98 -13.03
C MET A 362 1.97 -3.77 -12.75
N ALA A 363 1.22 -4.10 -13.79
CA ALA A 363 0.19 -5.12 -13.75
C ALA A 363 0.88 -6.50 -13.76
N VAL A 364 0.51 -7.37 -12.81
CA VAL A 364 1.15 -8.68 -12.63
C VAL A 364 0.10 -9.79 -12.55
N PRO A 365 0.36 -10.98 -13.13
CA PRO A 365 -0.66 -12.02 -13.28
C PRO A 365 -0.96 -12.74 -11.97
N ALA A 366 -2.12 -13.39 -11.90
CA ALA A 366 -2.44 -14.31 -10.80
C ALA A 366 -1.88 -15.73 -10.99
N GLY A 367 -1.75 -16.20 -12.23
CA GLY A 367 -1.30 -17.56 -12.54
C GLY A 367 0.17 -17.79 -12.19
N ILE A 368 0.43 -18.74 -11.28
CA ILE A 368 1.75 -19.02 -10.70
C ILE A 368 2.81 -19.29 -11.78
N GLU A 369 2.44 -20.02 -12.83
CA GLU A 369 3.34 -20.33 -13.93
C GLU A 369 3.86 -19.05 -14.61
N TYR A 370 2.98 -18.08 -14.88
CA TYR A 370 3.33 -16.79 -15.46
C TYR A 370 4.29 -16.02 -14.56
N ILE A 371 4.02 -16.01 -13.25
CA ILE A 371 4.86 -15.33 -12.25
C ILE A 371 6.27 -15.94 -12.26
N GLN A 372 6.38 -17.25 -12.13
CA GLN A 372 7.65 -17.96 -12.01
C GLN A 372 8.56 -17.77 -13.22
N LYS A 373 8.03 -17.90 -14.45
CA LYS A 373 8.87 -17.80 -15.66
C LYS A 373 9.05 -16.37 -16.14
N GLY A 374 8.13 -15.46 -15.81
CA GLY A 374 8.09 -14.12 -16.39
C GLY A 374 8.57 -12.99 -15.48
N PHE A 375 8.53 -13.16 -14.15
CA PHE A 375 8.67 -12.05 -13.20
C PHE A 375 9.71 -12.36 -12.11
N ASP A 376 10.76 -11.54 -12.03
CA ASP A 376 11.68 -11.53 -10.89
C ASP A 376 11.10 -10.66 -9.76
N VAL A 377 10.14 -11.24 -9.02
CA VAL A 377 9.35 -10.54 -7.99
C VAL A 377 10.23 -9.79 -6.99
N LYS A 378 11.33 -10.41 -6.52
CA LYS A 378 12.25 -9.79 -5.56
C LYS A 378 12.89 -8.52 -6.13
N THR A 379 13.40 -8.57 -7.36
CA THR A 379 14.00 -7.38 -8.00
C THR A 379 12.93 -6.35 -8.33
N LEU A 380 11.78 -6.76 -8.87
CA LEU A 380 10.66 -5.87 -9.18
C LEU A 380 10.17 -5.11 -7.94
N ASN A 381 10.02 -5.80 -6.80
CA ASN A 381 9.61 -5.20 -5.52
C ASN A 381 10.55 -4.08 -5.05
N GLN A 382 11.84 -4.15 -5.36
CA GLN A 382 12.80 -3.10 -4.99
C GLN A 382 12.55 -1.81 -5.76
N TYR A 383 12.25 -1.91 -7.06
CA TYR A 383 12.23 -0.76 -7.97
C TYR A 383 10.83 -0.27 -8.32
N LEU A 384 9.78 -1.08 -8.17
CA LEU A 384 8.40 -0.63 -8.33
C LEU A 384 7.91 0.13 -7.11
N ASP A 385 7.03 1.09 -7.36
CA ASP A 385 6.23 1.74 -6.31
C ASP A 385 5.24 0.74 -5.69
N TRP A 386 4.54 -0.03 -6.53
CA TRP A 386 3.73 -1.19 -6.18
C TRP A 386 3.41 -2.03 -7.43
N MET A 387 2.83 -3.21 -7.20
CA MET A 387 2.31 -4.12 -8.23
C MET A 387 0.77 -4.15 -8.15
N ASN A 388 0.10 -4.01 -9.29
CA ASN A 388 -1.34 -4.18 -9.43
C ASN A 388 -1.61 -5.63 -9.80
N LEU A 389 -2.12 -6.42 -8.86
CA LEU A 389 -2.35 -7.85 -9.08
C LEU A 389 -3.63 -8.05 -9.91
N LEU A 390 -3.51 -8.75 -11.03
CA LEU A 390 -4.63 -9.20 -11.87
C LEU A 390 -5.28 -10.44 -11.23
N SER A 391 -5.79 -10.30 -10.00
CA SER A 391 -6.38 -11.35 -9.16
C SER A 391 -7.80 -11.72 -9.58
N TYR A 392 -7.94 -12.04 -10.87
CA TYR A 392 -9.17 -12.42 -11.56
C TYR A 392 -8.80 -13.16 -12.85
N ASP A 393 -9.81 -13.70 -13.54
CA ASP A 393 -9.63 -14.61 -14.68
C ASP A 393 -8.85 -15.89 -14.31
N TYR A 394 -9.04 -16.37 -13.08
CA TYR A 394 -8.56 -17.70 -12.66
C TYR A 394 -9.20 -18.82 -13.48
N HIS A 395 -10.47 -18.63 -13.82
CA HIS A 395 -11.26 -19.53 -14.64
C HIS A 395 -11.92 -18.76 -15.77
N SER A 396 -12.08 -19.40 -16.93
CA SER A 396 -12.66 -18.79 -18.12
C SER A 396 -13.67 -19.70 -18.80
N ALA A 397 -14.42 -19.15 -19.75
CA ALA A 397 -15.43 -19.90 -20.49
C ALA A 397 -14.88 -20.89 -21.53
N PHE A 398 -13.56 -21.06 -21.57
CA PHE A 398 -12.89 -22.07 -22.39
C PHE A 398 -12.59 -23.36 -21.62
N GLU A 399 -12.98 -23.41 -20.34
CA GLU A 399 -12.94 -24.61 -19.51
C GLU A 399 -14.25 -25.40 -19.64
N PRO A 400 -14.23 -26.72 -19.39
CA PRO A 400 -15.40 -27.58 -19.57
C PRO A 400 -16.50 -27.36 -18.51
N ALA A 401 -16.24 -26.60 -17.45
CA ALA A 401 -17.14 -26.42 -16.33
C ALA A 401 -17.19 -24.97 -15.84
N VAL A 402 -18.35 -24.58 -15.31
CA VAL A 402 -18.57 -23.27 -14.68
C VAL A 402 -17.75 -23.16 -13.41
N ASN A 403 -17.04 -22.04 -13.23
CA ASN A 403 -16.28 -21.77 -12.02
C ASN A 403 -16.20 -20.26 -11.71
N HIS A 404 -15.72 -19.91 -10.52
CA HIS A 404 -15.48 -18.52 -10.15
C HIS A 404 -14.21 -17.99 -10.82
N HIS A 405 -14.29 -16.88 -11.56
CA HIS A 405 -13.08 -16.29 -12.13
C HIS A 405 -12.26 -15.44 -11.15
N ALA A 406 -12.76 -15.17 -9.94
CA ALA A 406 -12.05 -14.37 -8.90
C ALA A 406 -12.31 -14.88 -7.47
N PRO A 407 -12.01 -16.15 -7.15
CA PRO A 407 -12.31 -16.73 -5.85
C PRO A 407 -11.30 -16.24 -4.80
N LEU A 408 -11.80 -15.72 -3.66
CA LEU A 408 -10.93 -15.23 -2.59
C LEU A 408 -10.13 -16.37 -1.93
N TYR A 409 -10.77 -17.52 -1.78
CA TYR A 409 -10.27 -18.73 -1.14
C TYR A 409 -10.59 -19.95 -2.03
N PRO A 410 -9.91 -21.09 -1.85
CA PRO A 410 -10.27 -22.32 -2.54
C PRO A 410 -11.72 -22.73 -2.22
N LEU A 411 -12.38 -23.36 -3.18
CA LEU A 411 -13.78 -23.79 -3.05
C LEU A 411 -13.94 -25.13 -2.33
N GLU A 412 -12.92 -25.98 -2.39
CA GLU A 412 -12.89 -27.29 -1.74
C GLU A 412 -11.74 -27.37 -0.74
N GLU A 413 -11.85 -28.32 0.20
CA GLU A 413 -10.75 -28.64 1.11
C GLU A 413 -9.54 -29.17 0.30
N PRO A 414 -8.30 -28.78 0.64
CA PRO A 414 -7.14 -29.18 -0.12
C PRO A 414 -6.96 -30.70 -0.18
N ASN A 415 -6.97 -31.26 -1.38
CA ASN A 415 -6.49 -32.60 -1.66
C ASN A 415 -5.36 -32.57 -2.71
N GLU A 416 -4.49 -33.58 -2.73
CA GLU A 416 -3.31 -33.64 -3.60
C GLU A 416 -3.63 -33.64 -5.11
N TYR A 417 -4.89 -33.79 -5.49
CA TYR A 417 -5.36 -33.86 -6.87
C TYR A 417 -6.14 -32.62 -7.34
N SER A 418 -6.43 -31.67 -6.44
CA SER A 418 -7.21 -30.48 -6.77
C SER A 418 -6.31 -29.35 -7.28
N VAL A 419 -6.31 -29.17 -8.60
CA VAL A 419 -5.65 -28.06 -9.29
C VAL A 419 -6.23 -26.70 -8.86
N ASP A 420 -7.48 -26.68 -8.42
CA ASP A 420 -8.20 -25.47 -7.98
C ASP A 420 -7.70 -24.92 -6.62
N ASN A 421 -6.94 -25.71 -5.86
CA ASN A 421 -6.37 -25.26 -4.58
C ASN A 421 -5.43 -24.07 -4.73
N GLU A 422 -4.82 -23.90 -5.91
CA GLU A 422 -3.86 -22.82 -6.21
C GLU A 422 -4.50 -21.69 -7.02
N LEU A 423 -5.66 -21.91 -7.62
CA LEU A 423 -6.37 -20.96 -8.49
C LEU A 423 -7.27 -20.01 -7.67
N ASN A 424 -6.71 -19.38 -6.64
CA ASN A 424 -7.41 -18.39 -5.82
C ASN A 424 -6.50 -17.26 -5.36
N ILE A 425 -7.15 -16.17 -4.94
CA ILE A 425 -6.51 -14.91 -4.56
C ILE A 425 -5.57 -15.08 -3.36
N ASP A 426 -6.01 -15.79 -2.32
CA ASP A 426 -5.21 -16.01 -1.11
C ASP A 426 -3.90 -16.73 -1.41
N TYR A 427 -3.94 -17.80 -2.23
CA TYR A 427 -2.75 -18.53 -2.66
C TYR A 427 -1.81 -17.65 -3.48
N THR A 428 -2.31 -16.94 -4.49
CA THR A 428 -1.52 -16.01 -5.30
C THR A 428 -0.82 -14.95 -4.45
N ILE A 429 -1.52 -14.33 -3.49
CA ILE A 429 -0.94 -13.31 -2.61
C ILE A 429 0.19 -13.90 -1.75
N LYS A 430 -0.03 -15.08 -1.15
CA LYS A 430 1.01 -15.77 -0.38
C LYS A 430 2.23 -16.08 -1.25
N PHE A 431 2.01 -16.57 -2.47
CA PHE A 431 3.08 -16.86 -3.42
C PHE A 431 3.93 -15.62 -3.75
N TYR A 432 3.31 -14.45 -3.97
CA TYR A 432 4.05 -13.20 -4.19
C TYR A 432 4.90 -12.81 -2.98
N ILE A 433 4.35 -12.93 -1.76
CA ILE A 433 5.06 -12.61 -0.52
C ILE A 433 6.26 -13.54 -0.34
N GLU A 434 6.07 -14.85 -0.53
CA GLU A 434 7.13 -15.85 -0.48
C GLU A 434 8.20 -15.61 -1.56
N SER A 435 7.79 -15.11 -2.72
CA SER A 435 8.68 -14.71 -3.83
C SER A 435 9.40 -13.37 -3.59
N GLY A 436 9.17 -12.71 -2.45
CA GLY A 436 9.89 -11.51 -2.01
C GLY A 436 9.17 -10.18 -2.21
N ALA A 437 7.86 -10.18 -2.46
CA ALA A 437 7.05 -8.97 -2.48
C ALA A 437 6.79 -8.44 -1.06
N ASP A 438 6.86 -7.11 -0.89
CA ASP A 438 6.39 -6.46 0.34
C ASP A 438 4.85 -6.38 0.29
N PRO A 439 4.12 -6.86 1.32
CA PRO A 439 2.66 -6.77 1.36
C PRO A 439 2.12 -5.34 1.15
N SER A 440 2.86 -4.31 1.58
CA SER A 440 2.48 -2.90 1.39
C SER A 440 2.61 -2.38 -0.05
N LYS A 441 3.23 -3.18 -0.92
CA LYS A 441 3.42 -2.95 -2.36
C LYS A 441 2.56 -3.86 -3.23
N LEU A 442 1.67 -4.67 -2.66
CA LEU A 442 0.68 -5.43 -3.41
C LEU A 442 -0.66 -4.69 -3.38
N VAL A 443 -1.23 -4.41 -4.56
CA VAL A 443 -2.58 -3.87 -4.71
C VAL A 443 -3.46 -4.96 -5.29
N LEU A 444 -4.45 -5.39 -4.50
CA LEU A 444 -5.39 -6.43 -4.89
C LEU A 444 -6.32 -5.93 -6.00
N GLY A 445 -6.41 -6.69 -7.09
CA GLY A 445 -7.32 -6.41 -8.19
C GLY A 445 -8.73 -6.90 -7.90
N ILE A 446 -9.73 -6.07 -8.22
CA ILE A 446 -11.14 -6.43 -8.13
C ILE A 446 -11.72 -6.31 -9.54
N PRO A 447 -12.21 -7.40 -10.15
CA PRO A 447 -12.86 -7.30 -11.45
C PRO A 447 -14.22 -6.60 -11.29
N THR A 448 -14.54 -5.69 -12.21
CA THR A 448 -15.85 -5.04 -12.31
C THR A 448 -16.66 -5.62 -13.48
N TYR A 449 -16.45 -6.90 -13.72
CA TYR A 449 -17.07 -7.72 -14.76
C TYR A 449 -17.15 -9.17 -14.26
N GLY A 450 -18.02 -9.97 -14.88
CA GLY A 450 -18.07 -11.41 -14.71
C GLY A 450 -17.63 -12.14 -15.98
N ARG A 451 -17.11 -13.36 -15.81
CA ARG A 451 -16.98 -14.35 -16.90
C ARG A 451 -18.26 -15.18 -16.96
N SER A 452 -18.83 -15.30 -18.16
CA SER A 452 -20.12 -15.98 -18.39
C SER A 452 -19.95 -17.22 -19.27
N TYR A 453 -20.85 -18.19 -19.07
CA TYR A 453 -20.79 -19.51 -19.68
C TYR A 453 -22.13 -19.83 -20.35
N THR A 454 -22.10 -20.61 -21.42
CA THR A 454 -23.29 -21.29 -21.97
C THR A 454 -23.32 -22.71 -21.40
N LEU A 455 -24.38 -23.06 -20.67
CA LEU A 455 -24.51 -24.39 -20.05
C LEU A 455 -24.95 -25.44 -21.07
N PHE A 456 -24.46 -26.68 -20.92
CA PHE A 456 -25.03 -27.82 -21.66
C PHE A 456 -26.48 -28.11 -21.24
N ASN A 457 -26.74 -28.05 -19.94
CA ASN A 457 -28.09 -28.13 -19.37
C ASN A 457 -28.42 -26.78 -18.71
N PRO A 458 -29.36 -25.99 -19.26
CA PRO A 458 -29.76 -24.70 -18.69
C PRO A 458 -30.23 -24.75 -17.23
N ASP A 459 -30.68 -25.92 -16.76
CA ASP A 459 -31.15 -26.09 -15.37
C ASP A 459 -30.01 -26.41 -14.39
N ALA A 460 -28.80 -26.75 -14.87
CA ALA A 460 -27.63 -27.05 -14.05
C ALA A 460 -26.80 -25.78 -13.82
N VAL A 461 -27.25 -24.94 -12.89
CA VAL A 461 -26.68 -23.58 -12.64
C VAL A 461 -25.61 -23.53 -11.54
N ASP A 462 -25.25 -24.67 -10.97
CA ASP A 462 -24.27 -24.76 -9.89
C ASP A 462 -22.83 -24.66 -10.40
N ILE A 463 -21.89 -24.30 -9.52
CA ILE A 463 -20.45 -24.41 -9.80
C ILE A 463 -20.10 -25.85 -10.15
N GLY A 464 -19.22 -26.04 -11.15
CA GLY A 464 -18.85 -27.35 -11.68
C GLY A 464 -19.78 -27.87 -12.76
N SER A 465 -20.89 -27.18 -13.05
CA SER A 465 -21.82 -27.58 -14.11
C SER A 465 -21.14 -27.53 -15.49
N PRO A 466 -21.38 -28.52 -16.38
CA PRO A 466 -20.77 -28.55 -17.71
C PRO A 466 -21.17 -27.35 -18.59
N ALA A 467 -20.17 -26.74 -19.23
CA ALA A 467 -20.33 -25.61 -20.13
C ALA A 467 -19.90 -25.95 -21.57
N ASP A 468 -20.63 -25.41 -22.54
CA ASP A 468 -20.40 -25.53 -23.99
C ASP A 468 -19.76 -24.26 -24.58
N GLY A 469 -19.04 -23.51 -23.74
CA GLY A 469 -18.28 -22.33 -24.14
C GLY A 469 -18.79 -21.01 -23.55
N PRO A 470 -18.42 -19.86 -24.16
CA PRO A 470 -18.72 -18.54 -23.63
C PRO A 470 -20.22 -18.23 -23.66
N GLY A 471 -20.68 -17.55 -22.61
CA GLY A 471 -22.02 -16.98 -22.56
C GLY A 471 -22.25 -15.93 -23.64
N GLU A 472 -23.50 -15.61 -23.90
CA GLU A 472 -23.85 -14.58 -24.88
C GLU A 472 -23.29 -13.21 -24.47
N GLN A 473 -22.95 -12.41 -25.48
CA GLN A 473 -22.38 -11.08 -25.28
C GLN A 473 -23.44 -10.10 -24.77
N GLY A 474 -23.03 -9.18 -23.90
CA GLY A 474 -23.89 -8.07 -23.46
C GLY A 474 -24.06 -6.99 -24.52
N ASP A 475 -25.09 -6.15 -24.36
CA ASP A 475 -25.43 -5.08 -25.30
C ASP A 475 -24.34 -3.99 -25.40
N ALA A 476 -23.58 -3.80 -24.33
CA ALA A 476 -22.60 -2.72 -24.19
C ALA A 476 -21.16 -3.18 -24.42
N THR A 477 -20.71 -4.24 -23.75
CA THR A 477 -19.35 -4.76 -23.92
C THR A 477 -19.19 -5.52 -25.24
N ARG A 478 -20.24 -6.21 -25.69
CA ARG A 478 -20.29 -6.95 -26.96
C ARG A 478 -19.14 -7.95 -27.10
N GLU A 479 -18.83 -8.62 -26.00
CA GLU A 479 -17.83 -9.69 -25.94
C GLU A 479 -18.49 -10.94 -25.35
N LYS A 480 -18.41 -12.07 -26.06
CA LYS A 480 -18.94 -13.34 -25.54
C LYS A 480 -18.13 -13.79 -24.33
N GLY A 481 -18.82 -14.29 -23.30
CA GLY A 481 -18.18 -14.77 -22.08
C GLY A 481 -17.66 -13.67 -21.16
N TYR A 482 -18.01 -12.40 -21.41
CA TYR A 482 -17.61 -11.24 -20.62
C TYR A 482 -18.81 -10.30 -20.47
N LEU A 483 -19.19 -10.00 -19.24
CA LEU A 483 -20.26 -9.04 -18.92
C LEU A 483 -19.74 -8.03 -17.90
N ALA A 484 -19.82 -6.73 -18.21
CA ALA A 484 -19.50 -5.72 -17.22
C ALA A 484 -20.54 -5.74 -16.09
N TYR A 485 -20.20 -5.27 -14.89
CA TYR A 485 -21.12 -5.27 -13.74
C TYR A 485 -22.49 -4.60 -13.97
N TYR A 486 -22.57 -3.67 -14.92
CA TYR A 486 -23.81 -2.96 -15.26
C TYR A 486 -24.65 -3.66 -16.35
N GLU A 487 -24.15 -4.75 -16.92
CA GLU A 487 -24.86 -5.68 -17.83
C GLU A 487 -25.33 -6.88 -17.03
#